data_AF-A0A1F8QQK2-F1
#
_entry.id   AF-A0A1F8QQK2-F1
#
_cell.length_a   1.000
_cell.length_b   1.000
_cell.length_c   1.000
_cell.angle_alpha   90.00
_cell.angle_beta   90.00
_cell.angle_gamma   90.00
#
_symmetry.space_group_name_H-M   'P 1'
#
loop_
_entity.id
_entity.type
_entity.pdbx_description
1 polymer ?
#
loop_
_entity_poly.entity_id
_entity_poly.type
_entity_poly.pdbx_seq_one_letter_code
_entity_poly.pdbx_strand_id
1 'polypeptide(L)'
;MTAEGPMTTKRLDRYIAEAARATDYAVGFGITGCDLDERNWWVAYARQSTREQAENDRLGDYLLICARIAKQNAVIVPREYVIYDAESSEDLNRPGTIRLRDQLIAGRRIAGIIIPYQGRLSADPLHQMVFERECVYYGVKVLYGDSPGGQDWASQTSRLIQA
;
A
#
# COMPACT_ATOMS: atom_id res chain seq x y z
N MET A 1 -4.88 13.83 -24.77
CA MET A 1 -3.84 12.98 -24.15
C MET A 1 -4.23 11.54 -24.39
N THR A 2 -3.47 10.82 -25.20
CA THR A 2 -3.71 9.39 -25.45
C THR A 2 -3.45 8.63 -24.16
N ALA A 3 -4.44 7.86 -23.69
CA ALA A 3 -4.28 6.98 -22.54
C ALA A 3 -3.03 6.10 -22.76
N GLU A 4 -2.02 6.24 -21.89
CA GLU A 4 -0.91 5.29 -21.85
C GLU A 4 -1.52 3.90 -21.56
N GLY A 5 -1.04 2.86 -22.27
CA GLY A 5 -1.58 1.50 -22.16
C GLY A 5 -1.51 0.88 -20.75
N PRO A 6 -1.84 -0.42 -20.59
CA PRO A 6 -1.92 -1.08 -19.29
C PRO A 6 -0.64 -0.90 -18.46
N MET A 7 -0.78 -0.88 -17.13
CA MET A 7 0.36 -0.69 -16.23
C MET A 7 1.44 -1.76 -16.48
N THR A 8 2.67 -1.32 -16.76
CA THR A 8 3.83 -2.20 -16.96
C THR A 8 4.80 -2.07 -15.80
N THR A 9 5.67 -3.07 -15.59
CA THR A 9 6.73 -3.01 -14.56
C THR A 9 7.60 -1.76 -14.72
N LYS A 10 8.03 -1.43 -15.94
CA LYS A 10 8.85 -0.22 -16.21
C LYS A 10 8.12 1.07 -15.83
N ARG A 11 6.81 1.14 -16.10
CA ARG A 11 5.97 2.30 -15.76
C ARG A 11 5.81 2.43 -14.25
N LEU A 12 5.59 1.31 -13.56
CA LEU A 12 5.56 1.25 -12.10
C LEU A 12 6.92 1.66 -11.49
N ASP A 13 8.03 1.14 -12.00
CA ASP A 13 9.40 1.50 -11.56
C ASP A 13 9.66 2.99 -11.67
N ARG A 14 9.20 3.61 -12.77
CA ARG A 14 9.30 5.05 -12.99
C ARG A 14 8.54 5.81 -11.89
N TYR A 15 7.28 5.46 -11.63
CA TYR A 15 6.51 6.13 -10.58
C TYR A 15 7.09 5.96 -9.18
N ILE A 16 7.64 4.77 -8.87
CA ILE A 16 8.33 4.51 -7.61
C ILE A 16 9.56 5.40 -7.47
N ALA A 17 10.39 5.49 -8.50
CA ALA A 17 11.59 6.33 -8.51
C ALA A 17 11.25 7.82 -8.41
N GLU A 18 10.19 8.27 -9.08
CA GLU A 18 9.69 9.64 -9.00
C GLU A 18 9.18 9.97 -7.59
N ALA A 19 8.39 9.08 -6.98
CA ALA A 19 7.89 9.23 -5.62
C ALA A 19 9.05 9.31 -4.60
N ALA A 20 10.00 8.39 -4.67
CA ALA A 20 11.14 8.35 -3.77
C ALA A 20 12.05 9.59 -3.91
N ARG A 21 12.21 10.10 -5.14
CA ARG A 21 12.95 11.35 -5.40
C ARG A 21 12.22 12.57 -4.86
N ALA A 22 10.91 12.65 -5.11
CA ALA A 22 10.08 13.77 -4.67
C ALA A 22 9.97 13.88 -3.14
N THR A 23 10.15 12.77 -2.41
CA THR A 23 10.20 12.77 -0.94
C THR A 23 11.60 12.84 -0.37
N ASP A 24 12.65 12.81 -1.21
CA ASP A 24 14.04 12.67 -0.76
C ASP A 24 14.19 11.45 0.18
N TYR A 25 13.75 10.28 -0.30
CA TYR A 25 13.74 9.01 0.43
C TYR A 25 14.10 7.81 -0.44
N ALA A 26 15.00 8.00 -1.40
CA ALA A 26 15.48 6.95 -2.30
C ALA A 26 16.16 5.76 -1.60
N VAL A 27 16.62 5.95 -0.35
CA VAL A 27 17.23 4.90 0.47
C VAL A 27 16.23 4.03 1.24
N GLY A 28 14.94 4.44 1.27
CA GLY A 28 13.93 3.75 2.08
C GLY A 28 12.63 3.43 1.35
N PHE A 29 12.43 3.90 0.12
CA PHE A 29 11.24 3.57 -0.66
C PHE A 29 11.58 3.07 -2.06
N GLY A 30 11.11 1.87 -2.39
CA GLY A 30 11.35 1.25 -3.70
C GLY A 30 12.77 0.75 -3.89
N ILE A 31 13.48 0.42 -2.81
CA ILE A 31 14.88 -0.02 -2.89
C ILE A 31 14.99 -1.45 -3.45
N THR A 32 16.00 -1.68 -4.27
CA THR A 32 16.28 -2.99 -4.89
C THR A 32 17.43 -3.68 -4.17
N GLY A 33 17.50 -5.02 -4.27
CA GLY A 33 18.61 -5.80 -3.72
C GLY A 33 18.54 -6.00 -2.20
N CYS A 34 17.35 -5.91 -1.62
CA CYS A 34 17.12 -6.22 -0.21
C CYS A 34 17.19 -7.72 0.04
N ASP A 35 17.68 -8.11 1.22
CA ASP A 35 17.49 -9.47 1.72
C ASP A 35 16.05 -9.61 2.27
N LEU A 36 15.17 -10.18 1.45
CA LEU A 36 13.76 -10.34 1.80
C LEU A 36 13.50 -11.44 2.86
N ASP A 37 14.55 -12.08 3.38
CA ASP A 37 14.43 -12.95 4.55
C ASP A 37 14.47 -12.18 5.89
N GLU A 38 14.90 -10.91 5.88
CA GLU A 38 14.65 -10.00 7.00
C GLU A 38 13.14 -9.71 7.18
N ARG A 39 12.74 -9.29 8.38
CA ARG A 39 11.31 -9.12 8.76
C ARG A 39 10.91 -7.69 9.11
N ASN A 40 11.84 -6.75 9.02
CA ASN A 40 11.65 -5.33 9.30
C ASN A 40 11.05 -4.55 8.12
N TRP A 41 10.80 -5.23 6.99
CA TRP A 41 10.29 -4.61 5.77
C TRP A 41 8.85 -4.15 5.89
N TRP A 42 8.52 -3.12 5.12
CA TRP A 42 7.18 -2.60 4.96
C TRP A 42 6.70 -2.79 3.52
N VAL A 43 5.39 -2.88 3.36
CA VAL A 43 4.72 -2.95 2.06
C VAL A 43 4.07 -1.61 1.76
N ALA A 44 4.15 -1.15 0.52
CA ALA A 44 3.26 -0.11 0.01
C ALA A 44 2.25 -0.75 -0.93
N TYR A 45 0.96 -0.67 -0.59
CA TYR A 45 -0.13 -1.22 -1.40
C TYR A 45 -0.98 -0.08 -1.96
N ALA A 46 -1.02 0.02 -3.28
CA ALA A 46 -1.87 0.96 -3.99
C ALA A 46 -2.80 0.20 -4.94
N ARG A 47 -3.96 0.79 -5.24
CA ARG A 47 -4.92 0.17 -6.14
C ARG A 47 -5.75 1.23 -6.86
N GLN A 48 -6.01 0.98 -8.12
CA GLN A 48 -6.88 1.79 -8.97
C GLN A 48 -7.54 0.86 -9.98
N SER A 49 -8.85 0.96 -10.20
CA SER A 49 -9.48 0.14 -11.24
C SER A 49 -8.95 0.50 -12.64
N THR A 50 -8.94 -0.45 -13.58
CA THR A 50 -8.58 -0.20 -14.99
C THR A 50 -9.35 0.98 -15.59
N ARG A 51 -10.63 1.14 -15.25
CA ARG A 51 -11.44 2.28 -15.69
C ARG A 51 -10.95 3.59 -15.11
N GLU A 52 -10.78 3.68 -13.80
CA GLU A 52 -10.23 4.89 -13.15
C GLU A 52 -8.83 5.22 -13.70
N GLN A 53 -8.00 4.21 -13.94
CA GLN A 53 -6.66 4.39 -14.49
C GLN A 53 -6.69 4.96 -15.93
N ALA A 54 -7.63 4.49 -16.76
CA ALA A 54 -7.79 4.98 -18.13
C ALA A 54 -8.34 6.41 -18.18
N GLU A 55 -9.23 6.77 -17.24
CA GLU A 55 -9.82 8.11 -17.15
C GLU A 55 -8.86 9.11 -16.48
N ASN A 56 -8.15 8.70 -15.43
CA ASN A 56 -7.24 9.54 -14.65
C ASN A 56 -6.24 8.68 -13.86
N ASP A 57 -5.04 8.45 -14.38
CA ASP A 57 -4.01 7.70 -13.67
C ASP A 57 -3.48 8.46 -12.45
N ARG A 58 -3.75 7.94 -11.26
CA ARG A 58 -3.37 8.56 -9.97
C ARG A 58 -2.30 7.77 -9.23
N LEU A 59 -1.71 6.75 -9.86
CA LEU A 59 -0.75 5.88 -9.18
C LEU A 59 0.47 6.66 -8.67
N GLY A 60 0.95 7.64 -9.43
CA GLY A 60 2.05 8.53 -8.99
C GLY A 60 1.74 9.25 -7.68
N ASP A 61 0.55 9.82 -7.55
CA ASP A 61 0.10 10.50 -6.32
C ASP A 61 0.02 9.52 -5.14
N TYR A 62 -0.52 8.31 -5.38
CA TYR A 62 -0.63 7.26 -4.37
C TYR A 62 0.75 6.83 -3.86
N LEU A 63 1.70 6.59 -4.76
CA LEU A 63 3.05 6.22 -4.37
C LEU A 63 3.80 7.36 -3.69
N LEU A 64 3.54 8.62 -4.06
CA LEU A 64 4.07 9.79 -3.36
C LEU A 64 3.59 9.83 -1.90
N ILE A 65 2.30 9.56 -1.65
CA ILE A 65 1.75 9.47 -0.29
C ILE A 65 2.43 8.34 0.48
N CYS A 66 2.54 7.15 -0.12
CA CYS A 66 3.20 6.02 0.52
C CYS A 66 4.67 6.35 0.87
N ALA A 67 5.40 6.98 -0.03
CA ALA A 67 6.79 7.38 0.20
C ALA A 67 6.93 8.43 1.31
N ARG A 68 5.98 9.36 1.43
CA ARG A 68 5.94 10.34 2.53
C ARG A 68 5.73 9.67 3.88
N ILE A 69 4.76 8.74 3.96
CA ILE A 69 4.48 7.98 5.18
C ILE A 69 5.71 7.13 5.54
N ALA A 70 6.34 6.48 4.55
CA ALA A 70 7.54 5.69 4.77
C ALA A 70 8.68 6.52 5.38
N LYS A 71 8.93 7.72 4.82
CA LYS A 71 9.92 8.67 5.35
C LYS A 71 9.59 9.13 6.77
N GLN A 72 8.34 9.56 7.00
CA GLN A 72 7.89 10.05 8.31
C GLN A 72 8.06 9.03 9.43
N ASN A 73 7.92 7.75 9.11
CA ASN A 73 8.05 6.65 10.06
C ASN A 73 9.44 5.99 10.04
N ALA A 74 10.37 6.49 9.20
CA ALA A 74 11.70 5.93 9.00
C ALA A 74 11.68 4.41 8.70
N VAL A 75 10.72 3.97 7.89
CA VAL A 75 10.56 2.56 7.51
C VAL A 75 11.07 2.30 6.11
N ILE A 76 11.36 1.03 5.80
CA ILE A 76 11.94 0.64 4.52
C ILE A 76 10.92 -0.20 3.73
N VAL A 77 10.66 0.21 2.49
CA VAL A 77 9.79 -0.47 1.54
C VAL A 77 10.64 -0.98 0.36
N PRO A 78 10.95 -2.29 0.29
CA PRO A 78 11.60 -2.88 -0.87
C PRO A 78 10.76 -2.73 -2.14
N ARG A 79 11.41 -2.69 -3.31
CA ARG A 79 10.74 -2.60 -4.61
C ARG A 79 9.75 -3.73 -4.82
N GLU A 80 10.11 -4.94 -4.41
CA GLU A 80 9.30 -6.16 -4.52
C GLU A 80 8.03 -6.10 -3.65
N TYR A 81 8.02 -5.21 -2.64
CA TYR A 81 6.94 -4.96 -1.70
C TYR A 81 6.19 -3.65 -2.00
N VAL A 82 6.42 -3.03 -3.16
CA VAL A 82 5.48 -2.08 -3.75
C VAL A 82 4.50 -2.85 -4.63
N ILE A 83 3.26 -2.99 -4.15
CA ILE A 83 2.20 -3.79 -4.76
C ILE A 83 1.15 -2.86 -5.38
N TYR A 84 0.76 -3.13 -6.62
CA TYR A 84 -0.28 -2.40 -7.33
C TYR A 84 -1.30 -3.36 -7.93
N ASP A 85 -2.58 -3.18 -7.59
CA ASP A 85 -3.71 -3.88 -8.22
C ASP A 85 -4.48 -2.93 -9.15
N ALA A 86 -4.78 -3.40 -10.37
CA ALA A 86 -5.55 -2.68 -11.37
C ALA A 86 -7.06 -3.07 -11.40
N GLU A 87 -7.59 -3.63 -10.30
CA GLU A 87 -8.90 -4.30 -10.24
C GLU A 87 -9.96 -3.52 -9.42
N SER A 88 -11.19 -4.02 -9.27
CA SER A 88 -12.27 -3.38 -8.47
C SER A 88 -12.02 -3.42 -6.94
N SER A 89 -12.69 -2.58 -6.15
CA SER A 89 -12.63 -2.52 -4.67
C SER A 89 -13.61 -3.45 -3.98
N GLU A 90 -14.45 -4.14 -4.76
CA GLU A 90 -15.64 -4.82 -4.25
C GLU A 90 -15.32 -5.93 -3.24
N ASP A 91 -14.18 -6.61 -3.40
CA ASP A 91 -13.72 -7.63 -2.46
C ASP A 91 -12.21 -7.51 -2.16
N LEU A 92 -11.65 -8.48 -1.42
CA LEU A 92 -10.21 -8.56 -1.12
C LEU A 92 -9.50 -9.67 -1.93
N ASN A 93 -10.14 -10.23 -2.96
CA ASN A 93 -9.65 -11.39 -3.71
C ASN A 93 -8.86 -11.00 -4.96
N ARG A 94 -8.10 -9.91 -4.87
CA ARG A 94 -7.22 -9.42 -5.94
C ARG A 94 -5.82 -10.01 -5.81
N PRO A 95 -5.05 -10.17 -6.90
CA PRO A 95 -3.72 -10.78 -6.85
C PRO A 95 -2.77 -10.13 -5.84
N GLY A 96 -2.70 -8.80 -5.79
CA GLY A 96 -1.88 -8.06 -4.85
C GLY A 96 -2.34 -8.22 -3.40
N THR A 97 -3.65 -8.22 -3.18
CA THR A 97 -4.23 -8.42 -1.84
C THR A 97 -4.05 -9.87 -1.35
N ILE A 98 -4.21 -10.87 -2.23
CA ILE A 98 -3.94 -12.29 -1.94
C ILE A 98 -2.46 -12.47 -1.58
N ARG A 99 -1.54 -11.93 -2.39
CA ARG A 99 -0.11 -11.96 -2.08
C ARG A 99 0.20 -11.31 -0.72
N LEU A 100 -0.40 -10.15 -0.45
CA LEU A 100 -0.22 -9.43 0.80
C LEU A 100 -0.67 -10.27 2.00
N ARG A 101 -1.87 -10.84 1.95
CA ARG A 101 -2.46 -11.61 3.05
C ARG A 101 -1.79 -12.97 3.25
N ASP A 102 -1.70 -13.76 2.19
CA ASP A 102 -1.31 -15.17 2.30
C ASP A 102 0.21 -15.35 2.39
N GLN A 103 0.99 -14.48 1.72
CA GLN A 103 2.44 -14.65 1.66
C GLN A 103 3.18 -13.71 2.62
N LEU A 104 2.79 -12.44 2.68
CA LEU A 104 3.55 -11.45 3.44
C LEU A 104 3.09 -11.36 4.90
N ILE A 105 1.78 -11.23 5.13
CA ILE A 105 1.19 -11.14 6.47
C ILE A 105 1.25 -12.50 7.15
N ALA A 106 0.60 -13.53 6.61
CA ALA A 106 0.57 -14.86 7.22
C ALA A 106 1.97 -15.51 7.30
N GLY A 107 2.83 -15.22 6.31
CA GLY A 107 4.23 -15.63 6.30
C GLY A 107 5.16 -14.83 7.23
N ARG A 108 4.65 -13.82 7.95
CA ARG A 108 5.39 -12.95 8.88
C ARG A 108 6.66 -12.34 8.25
N ARG A 109 6.56 -11.94 6.98
CA ARG A 109 7.67 -11.37 6.19
C ARG A 109 7.80 -9.85 6.35
N ILE A 110 6.80 -9.21 6.92
CA ILE A 110 6.69 -7.74 6.98
C ILE A 110 6.35 -7.27 8.39
N ALA A 111 6.82 -6.08 8.74
CA ALA A 111 6.49 -5.39 9.98
C ALA A 111 5.29 -4.46 9.84
N GLY A 112 4.98 -3.99 8.62
CA GLY A 112 3.87 -3.09 8.39
C GLY A 112 3.50 -2.86 6.94
N ILE A 113 2.38 -2.17 6.75
CA ILE A 113 1.72 -1.91 5.48
C ILE A 113 1.36 -0.43 5.43
N ILE A 114 1.62 0.20 4.30
CA ILE A 114 1.25 1.57 3.98
C ILE A 114 0.23 1.52 2.84
N ILE A 115 -0.92 2.14 3.06
CA ILE A 115 -2.00 2.25 2.07
C ILE A 115 -2.27 3.75 1.88
N PRO A 116 -2.30 4.29 0.65
CA PRO A 116 -2.41 5.74 0.44
C PRO A 116 -3.72 6.29 0.99
N TYR A 117 -4.80 5.52 0.87
CA TYR A 117 -6.13 5.87 1.35
C TYR A 117 -6.89 4.61 1.78
N GLN A 118 -7.68 4.67 2.85
CA GLN A 118 -8.44 3.52 3.35
C GLN A 118 -9.35 2.89 2.28
N GLY A 119 -10.02 3.71 1.48
CA GLY A 119 -10.87 3.26 0.36
C GLY A 119 -10.11 2.55 -0.78
N ARG A 120 -8.77 2.59 -0.82
CA ARG A 120 -7.97 1.84 -1.80
C ARG A 120 -7.72 0.39 -1.37
N LEU A 121 -7.92 0.07 -0.10
CA LEU A 121 -7.95 -1.31 0.38
C LEU A 121 -9.24 -2.02 -0.04
N SER A 122 -10.39 -1.41 0.27
CA SER A 122 -11.72 -1.89 -0.06
C SER A 122 -12.70 -0.71 0.03
N ALA A 123 -13.80 -0.75 -0.71
CA ALA A 123 -14.89 0.20 -0.54
C ALA A 123 -15.85 -0.22 0.59
N ASP A 124 -15.83 -1.49 0.99
CA ASP A 124 -16.63 -2.04 2.09
C ASP A 124 -15.87 -1.88 3.43
N PRO A 125 -16.43 -1.16 4.42
CA PRO A 125 -15.85 -1.02 5.76
C PRO A 125 -15.64 -2.34 6.51
N LEU A 126 -16.50 -3.34 6.30
CA LEU A 126 -16.35 -4.65 6.93
C LEU A 126 -15.11 -5.39 6.41
N HIS A 127 -14.83 -5.31 5.11
CA HIS A 127 -13.60 -5.85 4.54
C HIS A 127 -12.36 -5.14 5.13
N GLN A 128 -12.41 -3.81 5.30
CA GLN A 128 -11.33 -3.05 5.93
C GLN A 128 -11.10 -3.50 7.38
N MET A 129 -12.18 -3.66 8.17
CA MET A 129 -12.08 -4.15 9.55
C MET A 129 -11.52 -5.57 9.65
N VAL A 130 -11.95 -6.48 8.76
CA VAL A 130 -11.45 -7.86 8.72
C VAL A 130 -9.95 -7.87 8.44
N PHE A 131 -9.51 -7.08 7.46
CA PHE A 131 -8.09 -6.95 7.12
C PHE A 131 -7.26 -6.36 8.26
N GLU A 132 -7.76 -5.31 8.94
CA GLU A 132 -7.07 -4.74 10.10
C GLU A 132 -6.96 -5.74 11.25
N ARG A 133 -8.01 -6.52 11.52
CA ARG A 133 -7.97 -7.60 12.53
C ARG A 133 -6.95 -8.67 12.20
N GLU A 134 -6.85 -9.05 10.94
CA GLU A 134 -5.83 -9.99 10.46
C GLU A 134 -4.43 -9.43 10.71
N CYS A 135 -4.19 -8.16 10.36
CA CYS A 135 -2.91 -7.49 10.62
C CYS A 135 -2.58 -7.48 12.12
N VAL A 136 -3.54 -7.15 12.98
CA VAL A 136 -3.36 -7.19 14.45
C VAL A 136 -3.01 -8.60 14.92
N TYR A 137 -3.70 -9.63 14.43
CA TYR A 137 -3.43 -11.03 14.80
C TYR A 137 -1.98 -11.45 14.47
N TYR A 138 -1.45 -11.01 13.32
CA TYR A 138 -0.07 -11.30 12.92
C TYR A 138 0.98 -10.32 13.43
N GLY A 139 0.58 -9.25 14.12
CA GLY A 139 1.48 -8.20 14.63
C GLY A 139 1.99 -7.24 13.56
N VAL A 140 1.27 -7.11 12.45
CA VAL A 140 1.60 -6.23 11.32
C VAL A 140 0.91 -4.87 11.53
N LYS A 141 1.66 -3.77 11.42
CA LYS A 141 1.10 -2.41 11.53
C LYS A 141 0.46 -1.97 10.22
N VAL A 142 -0.59 -1.16 10.29
CA VAL A 142 -1.23 -0.55 9.10
C VAL A 142 -1.24 0.95 9.25
N LEU A 143 -0.76 1.65 8.22
CA LEU A 143 -0.77 3.10 8.12
C LEU A 143 -1.54 3.53 6.87
N TYR A 144 -2.48 4.44 7.05
CA TYR A 144 -3.24 5.07 5.97
C TYR A 144 -2.80 6.53 5.79
N GLY A 145 -2.91 7.07 4.58
CA GLY A 145 -2.59 8.48 4.32
C GLY A 145 -3.70 9.48 4.66
N ASP A 146 -4.95 9.02 4.75
CA ASP A 146 -6.15 9.82 5.06
C ASP A 146 -6.70 9.61 6.48
N SER A 147 -6.26 8.56 7.16
CA SER A 147 -6.84 8.14 8.43
C SER A 147 -5.81 8.12 9.56
N PRO A 148 -6.21 8.39 10.82
CA PRO A 148 -5.30 8.34 11.95
C PRO A 148 -4.56 7.00 12.02
N GLY A 149 -3.24 7.04 12.13
CA GLY A 149 -2.41 5.84 12.31
C GLY A 149 -2.54 5.31 13.75
N GLY A 150 -2.73 4.00 13.91
CA GLY A 150 -2.86 3.39 15.23
C GLY A 150 -3.79 2.18 15.24
N GLN A 151 -3.46 1.21 16.09
CA GLN A 151 -4.25 -0.01 16.34
C GLN A 151 -5.11 0.10 17.62
N ASP A 152 -5.07 1.23 18.33
CA ASP A 152 -5.92 1.46 19.48
C ASP A 152 -7.39 1.71 19.07
N TRP A 153 -8.30 1.55 20.03
CA TRP A 153 -9.74 1.67 19.79
C TRP A 153 -10.15 3.08 19.30
N ALA A 154 -9.47 4.14 19.73
CA ALA A 154 -9.80 5.50 19.28
C ALA A 154 -9.42 5.68 17.80
N SER A 155 -8.27 5.18 17.39
CA SER A 155 -7.83 5.17 15.98
C SER A 155 -8.77 4.34 15.09
N GLN A 156 -9.16 3.13 15.54
CA GLN A 156 -10.10 2.27 14.80
C GLN A 156 -11.51 2.88 14.69
N THR A 157 -12.02 3.46 15.79
CA THR A 157 -13.34 4.13 15.79
C THR A 157 -13.36 5.37 14.91
N SER A 158 -12.28 6.15 14.91
CA SER A 158 -12.17 7.34 14.05
C SER A 158 -12.28 6.97 12.57
N ARG A 159 -11.69 5.84 12.16
CA ARG A 159 -11.77 5.32 10.79
C ARG A 159 -13.18 4.86 10.40
N LEU A 160 -13.95 4.32 11.34
CA LEU A 160 -15.34 3.92 11.10
C LEU A 160 -16.29 5.11 10.94
N ILE A 161 -16.03 6.21 11.65
CA ILE A 161 -16.84 7.43 11.54
C ILE A 161 -16.57 8.17 10.23
N GLN A 162 -15.38 8.00 9.66
CA GLN A 162 -14.92 8.67 8.43
C GLN A 162 -15.17 7.86 7.15
N ALA A 163 -15.53 6.57 7.26
CA ALA A 163 -15.83 5.67 6.14
C ALA A 163 -17.28 5.82 5.65
#